data_AF-A0AAJ0TC26-F1
#
_entry.id   AF-A0AAJ0TC26-F1
#
_cell.length_a   1.000
_cell.length_b   1.000
_cell.length_c   1.000
_cell.angle_alpha   90.00
_cell.angle_beta   90.00
_cell.angle_gamma   90.00
#
_symmetry.space_group_name_H-M   'P 1'
#
loop_
_entity.id
_entity.type
_entity.pdbx_description
1 polymer ?
#
loop_
_entity_poly.entity_id
_entity_poly.type
_entity_poly.pdbx_seq_one_letter_code
_entity_poly.pdbx_strand_id
1 'polypeptide(L)'
;MTSMLSAEQAYALLRKYRIKAVNTGLAKTFPEVELLAENIGFPLVLKIDAAQIVHKTDVGCVKIAYSQDKLEEVYKKVTSNAKKITKEINGVLVQEFVRGLEAITGSAMDDQFGKVMMFGSGGVLTQIFKDVSFRLVPISKEDAESMIDDTKVSQLLNYRGNNIDKNKIVDVLLKLNNLVQNENIHEMDINPLFLNDNGAFAADVRIVKN
;
A
#
# COMPACT_ATOMS: atom_id res chain seq x y z
N MET A 1 18.36 15.71 5.51
CA MET A 1 17.10 16.23 6.10
C MET A 1 16.05 15.38 5.46
N THR A 2 15.30 14.60 6.23
CA THR A 2 14.38 13.63 5.64
C THR A 2 13.23 14.32 4.90
N SER A 3 12.83 13.77 3.76
CA SER A 3 11.70 14.29 2.97
C SER A 3 10.76 13.17 2.54
N MET A 4 9.45 13.41 2.67
CA MET A 4 8.42 12.48 2.20
C MET A 4 8.18 12.67 0.71
N LEU A 5 8.15 11.57 -0.04
CA LEU A 5 7.81 11.59 -1.46
C LEU A 5 6.30 11.84 -1.65
N SER A 6 5.94 12.50 -2.76
CA SER A 6 4.54 12.52 -3.20
C SER A 6 4.07 11.11 -3.58
N ALA A 7 2.76 10.89 -3.60
CA ALA A 7 2.20 9.62 -4.06
C ALA A 7 2.73 9.27 -5.47
N GLU A 8 2.71 10.22 -6.41
CA GLU A 8 3.21 10.02 -7.76
C GLU A 8 4.67 9.52 -7.78
N GLN A 9 5.55 10.15 -7.00
CA GLN A 9 6.95 9.77 -6.88
C GLN A 9 7.12 8.38 -6.26
N ALA A 10 6.34 8.06 -5.22
CA ALA A 10 6.40 6.77 -4.56
C ALA A 10 5.95 5.62 -5.50
N TYR A 11 4.82 5.79 -6.19
CA TYR A 11 4.35 4.81 -7.18
C TYR A 11 5.29 4.71 -8.39
N ALA A 12 5.96 5.80 -8.79
CA ALA A 12 6.98 5.76 -9.84
C ALA A 12 8.19 4.91 -9.44
N LEU A 13 8.62 4.96 -8.17
CA LEU A 13 9.66 4.08 -7.65
C LEU A 13 9.22 2.62 -7.65
N LEU A 14 7.99 2.31 -7.19
CA LEU A 14 7.49 0.93 -7.25
C LEU A 14 7.52 0.38 -8.69
N ARG A 15 7.10 1.18 -9.68
CA ARG A 15 7.18 0.81 -11.11
C ARG A 15 8.61 0.59 -11.58
N LYS A 16 9.55 1.48 -11.22
CA LYS A 16 10.99 1.34 -11.56
C LYS A 16 11.55 -0.01 -11.10
N TYR A 17 11.17 -0.46 -9.90
CA TYR A 17 11.61 -1.73 -9.32
C TYR A 17 10.70 -2.92 -9.63
N ARG A 18 9.72 -2.75 -10.54
CA ARG A 18 8.77 -3.79 -10.97
C ARG A 18 7.98 -4.41 -9.80
N ILE A 19 7.69 -3.60 -8.80
CA ILE A 19 6.79 -3.92 -7.69
C ILE A 19 5.39 -3.56 -8.16
N LYS A 20 4.49 -4.55 -8.15
CA LYS A 20 3.11 -4.34 -8.60
C LYS A 20 2.38 -3.47 -7.57
N ALA A 21 1.66 -2.49 -8.08
CA ALA A 21 0.75 -1.68 -7.30
C ALA A 21 -0.63 -1.75 -7.96
N VAL A 22 -1.69 -1.44 -7.19
CA VAL A 22 -3.03 -1.36 -7.76
C VAL A 22 -3.08 -0.25 -8.81
N ASN A 23 -3.86 -0.45 -9.88
CA ASN A 23 -4.03 0.60 -10.89
C ASN A 23 -4.56 1.86 -10.21
N THR A 24 -3.84 2.97 -10.40
CA THR A 24 -4.04 4.20 -9.63
C THR A 24 -3.88 5.42 -10.53
N GLY A 25 -4.81 6.37 -10.42
CA GLY A 25 -4.68 7.70 -10.98
C GLY A 25 -5.02 8.77 -9.95
N LEU A 26 -4.43 9.97 -10.09
CA LEU A 26 -4.75 11.13 -9.27
C LEU A 26 -5.67 12.07 -10.07
N ALA A 27 -6.82 12.41 -9.49
CA ALA A 27 -7.77 13.35 -10.06
C ALA A 27 -7.97 14.56 -9.13
N LYS A 28 -7.95 15.77 -9.71
CA LYS A 28 -8.22 17.03 -9.00
C LYS A 28 -9.68 17.43 -9.06
N THR A 29 -10.40 16.94 -10.07
CA THR A 29 -11.80 17.28 -10.34
C THR A 29 -12.65 16.02 -10.48
N PHE A 30 -13.98 16.15 -10.31
CA PHE A 30 -14.87 15.02 -10.53
C PHE A 30 -14.85 14.47 -11.98
N PRO A 31 -14.81 15.31 -13.04
CA PRO A 31 -14.65 14.81 -14.40
C PRO A 31 -13.38 13.98 -14.62
N GLU A 32 -12.26 14.35 -13.99
CA GLU A 32 -11.05 13.52 -14.02
C GLU A 32 -11.24 12.18 -13.29
N VAL A 33 -12.04 12.15 -12.21
CA VAL A 33 -12.40 10.90 -11.53
C VAL A 33 -13.22 10.00 -12.45
N GLU A 34 -14.16 10.55 -13.21
CA GLU A 34 -14.97 9.79 -14.18
C GLU A 34 -14.09 9.17 -15.29
N LEU A 35 -13.17 9.96 -15.85
CA LEU A 35 -12.23 9.46 -16.86
C LEU A 35 -11.34 8.33 -16.31
N LEU A 36 -10.86 8.44 -15.06
CA LEU A 36 -10.10 7.37 -14.42
C LEU A 36 -10.97 6.14 -14.15
N ALA A 37 -12.25 6.34 -13.79
CA ALA A 37 -13.19 5.26 -13.53
C ALA A 37 -13.47 4.43 -14.79
N GLU A 38 -13.60 5.08 -15.95
CA GLU A 38 -13.76 4.40 -17.25
C GLU A 38 -12.53 3.55 -17.61
N ASN A 39 -11.33 4.04 -17.31
CA ASN A 39 -10.09 3.36 -17.65
C ASN A 39 -9.75 2.20 -16.69
N ILE A 40 -10.04 2.35 -15.39
CA ILE A 40 -9.69 1.37 -14.35
C ILE A 40 -10.80 0.31 -14.21
N GLY A 41 -12.06 0.72 -14.26
CA GLY A 41 -13.21 -0.15 -14.04
C GLY A 41 -13.63 -0.30 -12.58
N PHE A 42 -14.91 -0.60 -12.36
CA PHE A 42 -15.51 -0.75 -11.04
C PHE A 42 -15.35 -2.19 -10.49
N PRO A 43 -15.35 -2.37 -9.15
CA PRO A 43 -15.43 -1.33 -8.12
C PRO A 43 -14.12 -0.54 -7.95
N LEU A 44 -14.25 0.72 -7.49
CA LEU A 44 -13.14 1.65 -7.31
C LEU A 44 -12.99 2.06 -5.85
N VAL A 45 -11.76 2.37 -5.44
CA VAL A 45 -11.46 2.99 -4.16
C VAL A 45 -11.07 4.46 -4.40
N LEU A 46 -11.79 5.37 -3.76
CA LEU A 46 -11.49 6.80 -3.73
C LEU A 46 -10.81 7.15 -2.41
N LYS A 47 -9.57 7.65 -2.48
CA LYS A 47 -8.76 8.06 -1.33
C LYS A 47 -8.30 9.50 -1.47
N ILE A 48 -8.41 10.30 -0.41
CA ILE A 48 -7.90 11.67 -0.43
C ILE A 48 -6.36 11.67 -0.36
N ASP A 49 -5.73 12.46 -1.23
CA ASP A 49 -4.31 12.78 -1.14
C ASP A 49 -4.12 14.16 -0.47
N ALA A 50 -3.72 14.14 0.80
CA ALA A 50 -3.44 15.32 1.60
C ALA A 50 -2.46 14.98 2.73
N ALA A 51 -1.37 15.74 2.86
CA ALA A 51 -0.30 15.45 3.83
C ALA A 51 -0.79 15.43 5.30
N GLN A 52 -1.79 16.25 5.61
CA GLN A 52 -2.38 16.36 6.96
C GLN A 52 -3.35 15.21 7.30
N ILE A 53 -3.70 14.35 6.34
CA ILE A 53 -4.64 13.23 6.52
C ILE A 53 -3.87 11.91 6.41
N VAL A 54 -3.25 11.49 7.52
CA VAL A 54 -2.46 10.25 7.58
C VAL A 54 -3.39 9.02 7.70
N HIS A 55 -4.27 9.00 8.70
CA HIS A 55 -5.24 7.92 8.94
C HIS A 55 -6.55 8.13 8.15
N LYS A 56 -6.44 8.05 6.81
CA LYS A 56 -7.52 8.39 5.86
C LYS A 56 -8.83 7.64 6.13
N THR A 57 -8.76 6.37 6.52
CA THR A 57 -9.94 5.52 6.79
C THR A 57 -10.75 6.05 7.97
N ASP A 58 -10.09 6.43 9.06
CA ASP A 58 -10.71 6.83 10.34
C ASP A 58 -11.54 8.10 10.19
N VAL A 59 -11.11 8.99 9.30
CA VAL A 59 -11.80 10.24 8.99
C VAL A 59 -12.72 10.13 7.77
N GLY A 60 -12.96 8.91 7.27
CA GLY A 60 -13.85 8.66 6.14
C GLY A 60 -13.38 9.26 4.81
N CYS A 61 -12.08 9.42 4.64
CA CYS A 61 -11.40 9.88 3.42
C CYS A 61 -10.94 8.73 2.51
N VAL A 62 -11.37 7.50 2.82
CA VAL A 62 -11.28 6.31 1.96
C VAL A 62 -12.67 5.70 1.83
N LYS A 63 -13.16 5.53 0.60
CA LYS A 63 -14.46 4.88 0.33
C LYS A 63 -14.43 4.10 -0.98
N ILE A 64 -15.24 3.06 -1.04
CA ILE A 64 -15.44 2.24 -2.24
C ILE A 64 -16.66 2.78 -2.99
N ALA A 65 -16.49 3.05 -4.29
CA ALA A 65 -17.58 3.25 -5.23
C ALA A 65 -17.80 1.93 -5.97
N TYR A 66 -18.98 1.31 -5.77
CA TYR A 66 -19.27 0.00 -6.35
C TYR A 66 -19.71 0.05 -7.81
N SER A 67 -20.13 1.21 -8.29
CA SER A 67 -20.71 1.42 -9.62
C SER A 67 -20.70 2.91 -9.99
N GLN A 68 -20.88 3.20 -11.28
CA GLN A 68 -20.89 4.56 -11.82
C GLN A 68 -21.92 5.47 -11.15
N ASP A 69 -23.13 4.98 -10.87
CA ASP A 69 -24.20 5.76 -10.22
C ASP A 69 -23.88 6.17 -8.78
N LYS A 70 -22.91 5.50 -8.14
CA LYS A 70 -22.43 5.83 -6.79
C LYS A 70 -21.18 6.70 -6.77
N LEU A 71 -20.51 6.88 -7.90
CA LEU A 71 -19.19 7.52 -7.97
C LEU A 71 -19.23 8.97 -7.44
N GLU A 72 -20.22 9.76 -7.88
CA GLU A 72 -20.35 11.16 -7.46
C GLU A 72 -20.66 11.31 -5.96
N GLU A 73 -21.57 10.48 -5.44
CA GLU A 73 -21.91 10.45 -4.01
C GLU A 73 -20.66 10.17 -3.18
N VAL A 74 -19.89 9.15 -3.57
CA VAL A 74 -18.66 8.77 -2.87
C VAL A 74 -17.60 9.86 -2.96
N TYR A 75 -17.39 10.46 -4.13
CA TYR A 75 -16.46 11.58 -4.32
C TYR A 75 -16.81 12.78 -3.43
N LYS A 76 -18.08 13.20 -3.41
CA LYS A 76 -18.56 14.28 -2.55
C LYS A 76 -18.35 13.95 -1.07
N LYS A 77 -18.54 12.70 -0.67
CA LYS A 77 -18.36 12.25 0.72
C LYS A 77 -16.89 12.33 1.16
N VAL A 78 -15.97 11.77 0.38
CA VAL A 78 -14.54 11.79 0.76
C VAL A 78 -13.98 13.21 0.75
N THR A 79 -14.35 14.03 -0.24
CA THR A 79 -13.87 15.43 -0.33
C THR A 79 -14.45 16.33 0.75
N SER A 80 -15.74 16.18 1.09
CA SER A 80 -16.35 16.94 2.19
C SER A 80 -15.77 16.57 3.55
N ASN A 81 -15.41 15.30 3.77
CA ASN A 81 -14.73 14.87 4.99
C ASN A 81 -13.32 15.47 5.09
N ALA A 82 -12.54 15.45 4.01
CA ALA A 82 -11.21 16.05 3.99
C ALA A 82 -11.24 17.56 4.28
N LYS A 83 -12.21 18.28 3.70
CA LYS A 83 -12.37 19.74 3.89
C LYS A 83 -12.68 20.15 5.34
N LYS A 84 -13.14 19.21 6.19
CA LYS A 84 -13.31 19.47 7.63
C LYS A 84 -11.98 19.51 8.39
N ILE A 85 -10.92 18.95 7.81
CA ILE A 85 -9.60 18.79 8.43
C ILE A 85 -8.62 19.79 7.84
N THR A 86 -8.57 19.88 6.50
CA THR A 86 -7.59 20.72 5.81
C THR A 86 -8.12 21.33 4.52
N LYS A 87 -7.51 22.44 4.12
CA LYS A 87 -7.70 23.07 2.80
C LYS A 87 -6.65 22.62 1.78
N GLU A 88 -5.57 21.98 2.23
CA GLU A 88 -4.45 21.54 1.40
C GLU A 88 -4.70 20.11 0.89
N ILE A 89 -5.55 20.00 -0.12
CA ILE A 89 -5.89 18.72 -0.77
C ILE A 89 -5.26 18.70 -2.16
N ASN A 90 -4.37 17.74 -2.41
CA ASN A 90 -3.73 17.58 -3.72
C ASN A 90 -4.69 17.00 -4.76
N GLY A 91 -5.63 16.15 -4.32
CA GLY A 91 -6.65 15.53 -5.15
C GLY A 91 -7.25 14.28 -4.51
N VAL A 92 -7.83 13.43 -5.35
CA VAL A 92 -8.38 12.12 -5.00
C VAL A 92 -7.67 11.07 -5.83
N LEU A 93 -7.06 10.10 -5.15
CA LEU A 93 -6.56 8.87 -5.78
C LEU A 93 -7.77 7.99 -6.10
N VAL A 94 -7.90 7.64 -7.38
CA VAL A 94 -8.85 6.68 -7.93
C VAL A 94 -8.09 5.38 -8.16
N GLN A 95 -8.47 4.33 -7.46
CA GLN A 95 -7.75 3.06 -7.47
C GLN A 95 -8.66 1.89 -7.79
N GLU A 96 -8.09 0.88 -8.45
CA GLU A 96 -8.70 -0.45 -8.57
C GLU A 96 -8.99 -1.02 -7.17
N PHE A 97 -10.17 -1.60 -7.01
CA PHE A 97 -10.48 -2.40 -5.82
C PHE A 97 -9.95 -3.83 -5.98
N VAL A 98 -8.92 -4.16 -5.21
CA VAL A 98 -8.36 -5.51 -5.16
C VAL A 98 -8.88 -6.25 -3.93
N ARG A 99 -9.34 -7.49 -4.14
CA ARG A 99 -9.61 -8.45 -3.06
C ARG A 99 -8.39 -9.32 -2.82
N GLY A 100 -8.12 -9.63 -1.56
CA GLY A 100 -7.03 -10.51 -1.16
C GLY A 100 -6.81 -10.51 0.34
N LEU A 101 -5.88 -11.35 0.78
CA LEU A 101 -5.34 -11.30 2.13
C LEU A 101 -4.54 -9.99 2.28
N GLU A 102 -4.81 -9.22 3.34
CA GLU A 102 -4.03 -8.02 3.65
C GLU A 102 -2.75 -8.41 4.39
N ALA A 103 -1.62 -7.93 3.87
CA ALA A 103 -0.32 -7.96 4.50
C ALA A 103 0.23 -6.53 4.63
N ILE A 104 1.30 -6.37 5.39
CA ILE A 104 2.09 -5.15 5.45
C ILE A 104 3.55 -5.48 5.19
N THR A 105 4.27 -4.54 4.60
CA THR A 105 5.71 -4.63 4.49
C THR A 105 6.33 -3.24 4.43
N GLY A 106 7.56 -3.13 4.91
CA GLY A 106 8.24 -1.85 4.95
C GLY A 106 9.70 -2.00 5.30
N SER A 107 10.38 -0.86 5.35
CA SER A 107 11.74 -0.76 5.86
C SER A 107 11.89 0.51 6.66
N ALA A 108 12.68 0.46 7.72
CA ALA A 108 13.03 1.62 8.54
C ALA A 108 14.50 1.53 8.94
N MET A 109 15.08 2.67 9.32
CA MET A 109 16.35 2.71 10.02
C MET A 109 16.12 2.44 11.50
N ASP A 110 16.75 1.39 12.02
CA ASP A 110 16.90 1.15 13.45
C ASP A 110 18.23 1.73 13.94
N ASP A 111 18.23 2.39 15.11
CA ASP A 111 19.40 3.10 15.63
C ASP A 111 20.57 2.17 16.00
N GLN A 112 20.29 0.91 16.33
CA GLN A 112 21.31 -0.06 16.77
C GLN A 112 21.74 -0.98 15.64
N PHE A 113 20.78 -1.47 14.86
CA PHE A 113 21.02 -2.51 13.87
C PHE A 113 21.10 -1.97 12.43
N GLY A 114 20.80 -0.69 12.24
CA GLY A 114 20.71 -0.09 10.93
C GLY A 114 19.42 -0.47 10.22
N LYS A 115 19.49 -0.67 8.91
CA LYS A 115 18.30 -0.78 8.07
C LYS A 115 17.63 -2.14 8.22
N VAL A 116 16.37 -2.15 8.64
CA VAL A 116 15.55 -3.35 8.82
C VAL A 116 14.45 -3.42 7.77
N MET A 117 14.07 -4.64 7.38
CA MET A 117 12.88 -4.94 6.59
C MET A 117 11.86 -5.64 7.47
N MET A 118 10.59 -5.26 7.32
CA MET A 118 9.44 -5.81 8.04
C MET A 118 8.48 -6.49 7.07
N PHE A 119 7.90 -7.62 7.49
CA PHE A 119 6.74 -8.24 6.86
C PHE A 119 5.75 -8.71 7.92
N GLY A 120 4.46 -8.65 7.64
CA GLY A 120 3.44 -9.10 8.59
C GLY A 120 2.06 -9.20 7.97
N SER A 121 1.12 -9.74 8.74
CA SER A 121 -0.30 -9.63 8.39
C SER A 121 -0.76 -8.17 8.49
N GLY A 122 -1.75 -7.79 7.68
CA GLY A 122 -2.36 -6.46 7.69
C GLY A 122 -3.65 -6.38 8.53
N GLY A 123 -4.16 -5.16 8.66
CA GLY A 123 -5.42 -4.89 9.35
C GLY A 123 -5.41 -5.21 10.85
N VAL A 124 -6.51 -5.80 11.34
CA VAL A 124 -6.71 -6.10 12.77
C VAL A 124 -5.64 -7.06 13.31
N LEU A 125 -5.11 -7.95 12.45
CA LEU A 125 -4.12 -8.92 12.89
C LEU A 125 -2.81 -8.26 13.32
N THR A 126 -2.35 -7.21 12.63
CA THR A 126 -1.20 -6.42 13.08
C THR A 126 -1.50 -5.68 14.37
N GLN A 127 -2.65 -5.00 14.43
CA GLN A 127 -2.96 -4.06 15.51
C GLN A 127 -3.12 -4.75 16.87
N ILE A 128 -3.68 -5.97 16.87
CA ILE A 128 -3.96 -6.72 18.10
C ILE A 128 -2.87 -7.75 18.40
N PHE A 129 -2.39 -8.48 17.40
CA PHE A 129 -1.52 -9.65 17.63
C PHE A 129 -0.04 -9.39 17.38
N LYS A 130 0.35 -8.21 16.86
CA LYS A 130 1.74 -7.86 16.52
C LYS A 130 2.41 -8.95 15.67
N ASP A 131 1.67 -9.50 14.72
CA ASP A 131 2.09 -10.60 13.84
C ASP A 131 2.99 -10.07 12.71
N VAL A 132 4.25 -9.80 13.07
CA VAL A 132 5.28 -9.23 12.20
C VAL A 132 6.62 -9.95 12.40
N SER A 133 7.42 -9.99 11.35
CA SER A 133 8.79 -10.49 11.34
C SER A 133 9.74 -9.41 10.79
N PHE A 134 10.99 -9.45 11.24
CA PHE A 134 12.03 -8.49 10.86
C PHE A 134 13.30 -9.19 10.40
N ARG A 135 14.01 -8.60 9.44
CA ARG A 135 15.35 -8.99 9.01
C ARG A 135 16.19 -7.75 8.71
N LEU A 136 17.52 -7.88 8.87
CA LEU A 136 18.44 -6.82 8.46
C LEU A 136 18.53 -6.78 6.93
N VAL A 137 18.63 -5.57 6.38
CA VAL A 137 18.88 -5.35 4.96
C VAL A 137 20.40 -5.38 4.72
N PRO A 138 20.91 -6.11 3.72
CA PRO A 138 20.17 -6.84 2.68
C PRO A 138 19.62 -8.20 3.13
N ILE A 139 18.43 -8.55 2.66
CA ILE A 139 17.84 -9.88 2.88
C ILE A 139 18.14 -10.85 1.72
N SER A 140 18.34 -12.12 2.04
CA SER A 140 18.40 -13.24 1.10
C SER A 140 16.99 -13.76 0.74
N LYS A 141 16.92 -14.74 -0.17
CA LYS A 141 15.65 -15.41 -0.50
C LYS A 141 15.15 -16.21 0.70
N GLU A 142 16.05 -16.87 1.41
CA GLU A 142 15.77 -17.67 2.61
C GLU A 142 15.29 -16.78 3.76
N ASP A 143 15.85 -15.56 3.89
CA ASP A 143 15.34 -14.55 4.81
C ASP A 143 13.90 -14.16 4.46
N ALA A 144 13.61 -13.85 3.19
CA ALA A 144 12.25 -13.51 2.76
C ALA A 144 11.24 -14.66 2.97
N GLU A 145 11.66 -15.91 2.71
CA GLU A 145 10.83 -17.10 2.94
C GLU A 145 10.53 -17.29 4.43
N SER A 146 11.54 -17.17 5.29
CA SER A 146 11.38 -17.31 6.74
C SER A 146 10.58 -16.15 7.34
N MET A 147 10.75 -14.92 6.85
CA MET A 147 9.92 -13.78 7.24
C MET A 147 8.43 -14.05 7.05
N ILE A 148 8.04 -14.72 5.96
CA ILE A 148 6.64 -15.08 5.71
C ILE A 148 6.20 -16.21 6.67
N ASP A 149 7.04 -17.23 6.86
CA ASP A 149 6.74 -18.38 7.73
C ASP A 149 6.58 -18.00 9.20
N ASP A 150 7.34 -16.99 9.66
CA ASP A 150 7.30 -16.44 11.02
C ASP A 150 5.98 -15.70 11.33
N THR A 151 5.08 -15.53 10.34
CA THR A 151 3.81 -14.82 10.49
C THR A 151 2.62 -15.73 10.23
N LYS A 152 1.44 -15.34 10.71
CA LYS A 152 0.18 -16.05 10.40
C LYS A 152 -0.20 -15.99 8.92
N VAL A 153 0.42 -15.11 8.13
CA VAL A 153 0.21 -15.05 6.67
C VAL A 153 0.50 -16.39 6.03
N SER A 154 1.57 -17.09 6.44
CA SER A 154 1.96 -18.41 5.90
C SER A 154 0.82 -19.44 5.98
N GLN A 155 0.09 -19.45 7.09
CA GLN A 155 -1.04 -20.35 7.33
C GLN A 155 -2.27 -19.96 6.50
N LEU A 156 -2.39 -18.68 6.13
CA LEU A 156 -3.53 -18.15 5.37
C LEU A 156 -3.37 -18.25 3.86
N LEU A 157 -2.15 -18.49 3.34
CA LEU A 157 -1.88 -18.58 1.90
C LEU A 157 -2.74 -19.64 1.20
N ASN A 158 -3.02 -20.75 1.89
CA ASN A 158 -3.79 -21.89 1.38
C ASN A 158 -5.08 -22.16 2.17
N TYR A 159 -5.51 -21.20 2.99
CA TYR A 159 -6.70 -21.36 3.84
C TYR A 159 -7.99 -21.02 3.06
N ARG A 160 -9.02 -21.86 3.19
CA ARG A 160 -10.38 -21.63 2.64
C ARG A 160 -10.42 -21.18 1.16
N GLY A 161 -9.70 -21.89 0.30
CA GLY A 161 -9.75 -21.65 -1.15
C GLY A 161 -8.83 -20.54 -1.65
N ASN A 162 -8.04 -19.92 -0.78
CA ASN A 162 -6.89 -19.12 -1.21
C ASN A 162 -5.88 -20.01 -1.93
N ASN A 163 -5.29 -19.51 -3.01
CA ASN A 163 -4.20 -20.16 -3.73
C ASN A 163 -3.06 -19.14 -3.97
N ILE A 164 -2.62 -18.52 -2.88
CA ILE A 164 -1.62 -17.46 -2.92
C ILE A 164 -0.24 -18.09 -2.98
N ASP A 165 0.44 -17.91 -4.11
CA ASP A 165 1.81 -18.38 -4.29
C ASP A 165 2.79 -17.57 -3.43
N LYS A 166 3.37 -18.25 -2.42
CA LYS A 166 4.39 -17.70 -1.52
C LYS A 166 5.56 -17.06 -2.29
N ASN A 167 5.95 -17.63 -3.43
CA ASN A 167 7.08 -17.12 -4.22
C ASN A 167 6.82 -15.72 -4.78
N LYS A 168 5.56 -15.36 -5.03
CA LYS A 168 5.19 -13.99 -5.47
C LYS A 168 5.38 -12.96 -4.36
N ILE A 169 5.24 -13.37 -3.10
CA ILE A 169 5.52 -12.52 -1.94
C ILE A 169 7.02 -12.36 -1.77
N VAL A 170 7.78 -13.46 -1.85
CA VAL A 170 9.25 -13.46 -1.81
C VAL A 170 9.84 -12.55 -2.89
N ASP A 171 9.35 -12.64 -4.13
CA ASP A 171 9.78 -11.76 -5.23
C ASP A 171 9.57 -10.28 -4.91
N VAL A 172 8.42 -9.91 -4.32
CA VAL A 172 8.16 -8.52 -3.90
C VAL A 172 9.09 -8.09 -2.78
N LEU A 173 9.33 -8.93 -1.76
CA LEU A 173 10.27 -8.62 -0.68
C LEU A 173 11.69 -8.40 -1.20
N LEU A 174 12.17 -9.23 -2.13
CA LEU A 174 13.48 -9.08 -2.75
C LEU A 174 13.59 -7.83 -3.64
N LYS A 175 12.51 -7.44 -4.33
CA LYS A 175 12.45 -6.19 -5.08
C LYS A 175 12.45 -4.96 -4.17
N LEU A 176 11.71 -5.01 -3.06
CA LEU A 176 11.73 -3.97 -2.03
C LEU A 176 13.11 -3.86 -1.40
N ASN A 177 13.76 -4.98 -1.13
CA ASN A 177 15.14 -5.04 -0.63
C ASN A 177 16.10 -4.31 -1.58
N ASN A 178 15.98 -4.55 -2.89
CA ASN A 178 16.77 -3.85 -3.90
C ASN A 178 16.45 -2.33 -3.93
N LEU A 179 15.17 -1.94 -3.90
CA LEU A 179 14.76 -0.53 -3.84
C LEU A 179 15.37 0.18 -2.63
N VAL A 180 15.23 -0.42 -1.46
CA VAL A 180 15.67 0.13 -0.18
C VAL A 180 17.20 0.30 -0.11
N GLN A 181 17.96 -0.60 -0.75
CA GLN A 181 19.42 -0.50 -0.85
C GLN A 181 19.88 0.64 -1.78
N ASN A 182 19.12 0.91 -2.86
CA ASN A 182 19.60 1.76 -3.95
C ASN A 182 18.99 3.18 -3.99
N GLU A 183 17.92 3.44 -3.25
CA GLU A 183 17.17 4.70 -3.34
C GLU A 183 17.37 5.66 -2.15
N ASN A 184 18.32 5.39 -1.26
CA ASN A 184 18.58 6.17 -0.03
C ASN A 184 17.31 6.36 0.83
N ILE A 185 16.56 5.28 0.99
CA ILE A 185 15.32 5.24 1.78
C ILE A 185 15.65 5.34 3.27
N HIS A 186 14.97 6.24 3.98
CA HIS A 186 14.96 6.35 5.44
C HIS A 186 13.86 5.45 6.04
N GLU A 187 12.64 5.60 5.51
CA GLU A 187 11.44 4.84 5.90
C GLU A 187 10.64 4.51 4.64
N MET A 188 10.10 3.30 4.55
CA MET A 188 9.12 2.91 3.54
C MET A 188 8.07 2.04 4.22
N ASP A 189 6.81 2.33 3.93
CA ASP A 189 5.66 1.58 4.43
C ASP A 189 4.72 1.27 3.26
N ILE A 190 4.35 0.00 3.12
CA ILE A 190 3.32 -0.48 2.19
C ILE A 190 2.23 -1.14 3.03
N ASN A 191 1.11 -0.43 3.13
CA ASN A 191 0.00 -0.84 3.97
C ASN A 191 -1.36 -0.35 3.40
N PRO A 192 -2.20 -1.24 2.85
CA PRO A 192 -1.99 -2.68 2.74
C PRO A 192 -1.20 -3.09 1.48
N LEU A 193 -0.53 -4.23 1.59
CA LEU A 193 -0.11 -5.08 0.48
C LEU A 193 -1.16 -6.19 0.31
N PHE A 194 -1.94 -6.15 -0.77
CA PHE A 194 -2.94 -7.20 -1.04
C PHE A 194 -2.28 -8.42 -1.66
N LEU A 195 -2.56 -9.59 -1.11
CA LEU A 195 -2.08 -10.88 -1.57
C LEU A 195 -3.25 -11.70 -2.14
N ASN A 196 -3.15 -12.11 -3.39
CA ASN A 196 -4.11 -13.02 -4.02
C ASN A 196 -3.40 -13.91 -5.05
N ASP A 197 -4.17 -14.75 -5.73
CA ASP A 197 -3.67 -15.72 -6.71
C ASP A 197 -2.89 -15.05 -7.87
N ASN A 198 -3.12 -13.76 -8.14
CA ASN A 198 -2.42 -12.97 -9.17
C ASN A 198 -1.10 -12.35 -8.67
N GLY A 199 -0.85 -12.35 -7.36
CA GLY A 199 0.38 -11.88 -6.72
C GLY A 199 0.16 -10.93 -5.55
N ALA A 200 1.16 -10.07 -5.33
CA ALA A 200 1.17 -9.07 -4.27
C ALA A 200 1.07 -7.66 -4.87
N PHE A 201 0.14 -6.84 -4.37
CA PHE A 201 -0.21 -5.53 -4.93
C PHE A 201 -0.20 -4.47 -3.84
N ALA A 202 0.70 -3.48 -3.97
CA ALA A 202 0.72 -2.33 -3.08
C ALA A 202 -0.51 -1.44 -3.33
N ALA A 203 -1.33 -1.23 -2.30
CA ALA A 203 -2.52 -0.37 -2.40
C ALA A 203 -2.33 1.02 -1.79
N ASP A 204 -1.42 1.14 -0.84
CA ASP A 204 -0.88 2.42 -0.37
C ASP A 204 0.62 2.27 -0.17
N VAL A 205 1.36 3.35 -0.39
CA VAL A 205 2.81 3.39 -0.20
C VAL A 205 3.22 4.76 0.30
N ARG A 206 3.99 4.77 1.38
CA ARG A 206 4.65 5.96 1.92
C ARG A 206 6.15 5.74 1.90
N ILE A 207 6.90 6.71 1.39
CA ILE A 207 8.36 6.66 1.33
C ILE A 207 8.92 7.98 1.84
N VAL A 208 9.90 7.88 2.73
CA VAL A 208 10.73 8.98 3.24
C VAL A 208 12.17 8.71 2.83
N LYS A 209 12.82 9.70 2.19
CA LYS A 209 14.25 9.67 1.84
C LYS A 209 15.07 10.53 2.80
N ASN A 210 16.35 10.22 2.97
CA ASN A 210 17.30 11.00 3.80
C ASN A 210 17.67 12.37 3.20
#